data_AF-A0A897MUN2-F1
#
_entry.id   AF-A0A897MUN2-F1
#
_cell.length_a   1.000
_cell.length_b   1.000
_cell.length_c   1.000
_cell.angle_alpha   90.00
_cell.angle_beta   90.00
_cell.angle_gamma   90.00
#
_symmetry.space_group_name_H-M   'P 1'
#
loop_
_entity.id
_entity.type
_entity.pdbx_description
1 polymer ?
#
loop_
_entity_poly.entity_id
_entity_poly.type
_entity_poly.pdbx_seq_one_letter_code
_entity_poly.pdbx_strand_id
1 'polypeptide(L)'
;MSNQNPIQTAFDFQRTVLESSQRMTRSTVDAQQTAMSAFVDSMATVEELGEQNASMTQDAIHSYFDAVEEMTPEGSEMDFTEARELVDEQFDAYGEISDEAWASIHETLDEANATFEEASNEYVAAVDDGFDAYLDIHEEVESSAVEMAEEMESTAEEIDVSAP
;
A
#
# COMPACT_ATOMS: atom_id res chain seq x y z
N MET A 1 28.16 -8.42 -37.05
CA MET A 1 27.00 -8.73 -36.21
C MET A 1 27.55 -9.54 -35.04
N SER A 2 27.44 -8.98 -33.84
CA SER A 2 27.65 -9.61 -32.53
C SER A 2 28.94 -10.43 -32.33
N ASN A 3 30.04 -9.74 -32.04
CA ASN A 3 31.22 -10.36 -31.39
C ASN A 3 31.13 -10.16 -29.87
N GLN A 4 29.94 -10.38 -29.29
CA GLN A 4 29.81 -10.39 -27.83
C GLN A 4 30.37 -11.73 -27.36
N ASN A 5 31.40 -11.68 -26.53
CA ASN A 5 31.97 -12.85 -25.88
C ASN A 5 30.82 -13.62 -25.16
N PRO A 6 30.67 -14.94 -25.35
CA PRO A 6 29.60 -15.71 -24.71
C PRO A 6 29.61 -15.59 -23.18
N ILE A 7 30.77 -15.27 -22.57
CA ILE A 7 30.89 -14.96 -21.14
C ILE A 7 30.16 -13.65 -20.81
N GLN A 8 30.41 -12.58 -21.57
CA GLN A 8 29.74 -11.28 -21.39
C GLN A 8 28.21 -11.41 -21.53
N THR A 9 27.74 -12.18 -22.52
CA THR A 9 26.30 -12.44 -22.69
C THR A 9 25.66 -13.11 -21.46
N ALA A 10 26.39 -14.01 -20.79
CA ALA A 10 25.90 -14.67 -19.58
C ALA A 10 25.81 -13.69 -18.39
N PHE A 11 26.79 -12.79 -18.24
CA PHE A 11 26.76 -11.73 -17.22
C PHE A 11 25.63 -10.73 -17.45
N ASP A 12 25.39 -10.30 -18.69
CA ASP A 12 24.27 -9.42 -19.03
C ASP A 12 22.90 -10.04 -18.69
N PHE A 13 22.75 -11.35 -18.94
CA PHE A 13 21.55 -12.07 -18.54
C PHE A 13 21.39 -12.10 -17.01
N GLN A 14 22.47 -12.36 -16.26
CA GLN A 14 22.44 -12.33 -14.80
C GLN A 14 22.06 -10.95 -14.25
N ARG A 15 22.66 -9.88 -14.79
CA ARG A 15 22.34 -8.48 -14.46
C ARG A 15 20.85 -8.20 -14.68
N THR A 16 20.32 -8.58 -15.83
CA THR A 16 18.89 -8.38 -16.17
C THR A 16 17.96 -9.09 -15.17
N VAL A 17 18.29 -10.32 -14.78
CA VAL A 17 17.50 -11.09 -13.81
C VAL A 17 17.53 -10.45 -12.43
N LEU A 18 18.71 -9.96 -11.99
CA LEU A 18 18.88 -9.30 -10.70
C LEU A 18 18.11 -7.99 -10.63
N GLU A 19 18.25 -7.11 -11.62
CA GLU A 19 17.48 -5.87 -11.70
C GLU A 19 15.97 -6.14 -11.73
N SER A 20 15.55 -7.20 -12.42
CA SER A 20 14.14 -7.61 -12.42
C SER A 20 13.67 -8.04 -11.04
N SER A 21 14.51 -8.74 -10.27
CA SER A 21 14.20 -9.13 -8.90
C SER A 21 14.11 -7.91 -7.98
N GLN A 22 15.04 -6.97 -8.09
CA GLN A 22 15.05 -5.71 -7.33
C GLN A 22 13.76 -4.91 -7.60
N ARG A 23 13.44 -4.70 -8.89
CA ARG A 23 12.19 -4.03 -9.30
C ARG A 23 10.95 -4.73 -8.78
N MET A 24 10.95 -6.07 -8.78
CA MET A 24 9.84 -6.85 -8.23
C MET A 24 9.68 -6.67 -6.72
N THR A 25 10.79 -6.66 -5.97
CA THR A 25 10.77 -6.39 -4.52
C THR A 25 10.19 -5.02 -4.23
N ARG A 26 10.71 -3.97 -4.89
CA ARG A 26 10.20 -2.59 -4.74
C ARG A 26 8.70 -2.51 -5.05
N SER A 27 8.30 -3.03 -6.21
CA SER A 27 6.90 -3.03 -6.65
C SER A 27 5.97 -3.77 -5.68
N THR A 28 6.45 -4.87 -5.08
CA THR A 28 5.68 -5.61 -4.08
C THR A 28 5.47 -4.80 -2.80
N VAL A 29 6.50 -4.09 -2.36
CA VAL A 29 6.43 -3.21 -1.18
C VAL A 29 5.51 -2.01 -1.46
N ASP A 30 5.67 -1.35 -2.61
CA ASP A 30 4.81 -0.24 -3.04
C ASP A 30 3.33 -0.65 -3.11
N ALA A 31 3.06 -1.87 -3.60
CA ALA A 31 1.72 -2.42 -3.64
C ALA A 31 1.14 -2.66 -2.23
N GLN A 32 1.96 -3.10 -1.28
CA GLN A 32 1.54 -3.26 0.12
C GLN A 32 1.27 -1.90 0.79
N GLN A 33 2.14 -0.90 0.58
CA GLN A 33 1.92 0.46 1.07
C GLN A 33 0.59 1.02 0.52
N THR A 34 0.40 0.95 -0.81
CA THR A 34 -0.84 1.41 -1.46
C THR A 34 -2.08 0.72 -0.90
N ALA A 35 -2.02 -0.59 -0.66
CA ALA A 35 -3.13 -1.34 -0.09
C ALA A 35 -3.44 -0.92 1.35
N MET A 36 -2.41 -0.61 2.15
CA MET A 36 -2.56 -0.13 3.52
C MET A 36 -3.18 1.27 3.54
N SER A 37 -2.68 2.21 2.73
CA SER A 37 -3.27 3.55 2.62
C SER A 37 -4.73 3.48 2.17
N ALA A 38 -5.04 2.65 1.16
CA ALA A 38 -6.42 2.46 0.71
C ALA A 38 -7.32 1.85 1.80
N PHE A 39 -6.78 1.00 2.67
CA PHE A 39 -7.51 0.46 3.82
C PHE A 39 -7.79 1.55 4.86
N VAL A 40 -6.81 2.40 5.18
CA VAL A 40 -7.01 3.55 6.09
C VAL A 40 -8.09 4.48 5.52
N ASP A 41 -7.99 4.86 4.24
CA ASP A 41 -9.00 5.68 3.57
C ASP A 41 -10.39 5.04 3.61
N SER A 42 -10.47 3.71 3.51
CA SER A 42 -11.75 3.00 3.56
C SER A 42 -12.44 3.10 4.92
N MET A 43 -11.70 3.29 6.02
CA MET A 43 -12.28 3.47 7.35
C MET A 43 -13.05 4.79 7.47
N ALA A 44 -12.57 5.85 6.83
CA ALA A 44 -13.32 7.12 6.75
C ALA A 44 -14.67 6.94 6.01
N THR A 45 -14.71 6.07 4.99
CA THR A 45 -15.97 5.72 4.32
C THR A 45 -16.92 4.94 5.24
N VAL A 46 -16.39 4.06 6.09
CA VAL A 46 -17.20 3.30 7.05
C VAL A 46 -17.79 4.20 8.13
N GLU A 47 -17.01 5.17 8.62
CA GLU A 47 -17.47 6.22 9.53
C GLU A 47 -18.63 7.02 8.94
N GLU A 48 -18.46 7.57 7.72
CA GLU A 48 -19.50 8.36 7.04
C GLU A 48 -20.79 7.55 6.84
N LEU A 49 -20.68 6.27 6.49
CA LEU A 49 -21.84 5.38 6.37
C LEU A 49 -22.53 5.14 7.72
N GLY A 50 -21.77 5.08 8.81
CA GLY A 50 -22.29 4.96 10.17
C GLY A 50 -23.11 6.18 10.58
N GLU A 51 -22.55 7.37 10.40
CA GLU A 51 -23.21 8.66 10.65
C GLU A 51 -24.50 8.80 9.83
N GLN A 52 -24.42 8.49 8.53
CA GLN A 52 -25.56 8.54 7.64
C GLN A 52 -26.67 7.57 8.06
N ASN A 53 -26.31 6.35 8.45
CA ASN A 53 -27.28 5.37 8.92
C ASN A 53 -27.93 5.76 10.27
N ALA A 54 -27.17 6.40 11.17
CA ALA A 54 -27.69 6.93 12.42
C ALA A 54 -28.73 8.03 12.16
N SER A 55 -28.38 9.02 11.32
CA SER A 55 -29.30 10.10 10.91
C SER A 55 -30.56 9.55 10.22
N MET A 56 -30.42 8.59 9.31
CA MET A 56 -31.59 7.94 8.68
C MET A 56 -32.49 7.22 9.68
N THR A 57 -31.92 6.61 10.72
CA THR A 57 -32.68 5.93 11.76
C THR A 57 -33.43 6.93 12.64
N GLN A 58 -32.79 8.04 13.02
CA GLN A 58 -33.40 9.15 13.74
C GLN A 58 -34.60 9.73 12.95
N ASP A 59 -34.39 10.03 11.67
CA ASP A 59 -35.45 10.54 10.78
C ASP A 59 -36.62 9.56 10.64
N ALA A 60 -36.35 8.26 10.59
CA ALA A 60 -37.39 7.23 10.53
C ALA A 60 -38.22 7.16 11.82
N ILE A 61 -37.59 7.37 12.98
CA ILE A 61 -38.29 7.44 14.28
C ILE A 61 -39.18 8.67 14.35
N HIS A 62 -38.68 9.84 13.91
CA HIS A 62 -39.49 11.06 13.81
C HIS A 62 -40.68 10.90 12.87
N SER A 63 -40.45 10.32 11.69
CA SER A 63 -41.51 10.02 10.72
C SER A 63 -42.57 9.08 11.29
N TYR A 64 -42.17 8.13 12.15
CA TYR A 64 -43.11 7.26 12.86
C TYR A 64 -43.97 8.05 13.86
N PHE A 65 -43.38 8.96 14.64
CA PHE A 65 -44.15 9.82 15.54
C PHE A 65 -45.14 10.71 14.77
N ASP A 66 -44.70 11.31 13.66
CA ASP A 66 -45.56 12.13 12.81
C ASP A 66 -46.77 11.35 12.27
N ALA A 67 -46.55 10.11 11.82
CA ALA A 67 -47.62 9.25 11.31
C ALA A 67 -48.63 8.86 12.40
N VAL A 68 -48.19 8.68 13.64
CA VAL A 68 -49.08 8.38 14.78
C VAL A 68 -49.89 9.60 15.19
N GLU A 69 -49.28 10.79 15.19
CA GLU A 69 -49.97 12.06 15.44
C GLU A 69 -51.06 12.31 14.38
N GLU A 70 -50.79 12.06 13.10
CA GLU A 70 -51.75 12.24 12.01
C GLU A 70 -52.97 11.30 12.12
N MET A 71 -52.79 10.10 12.69
CA MET A 71 -53.86 9.12 12.89
C MET A 71 -54.69 9.37 14.15
N THR A 72 -54.30 10.34 14.99
CA THR A 72 -54.94 10.63 16.26
C THR A 72 -56.18 11.54 16.07
N PRO A 73 -57.36 11.20 16.61
CA PRO A 73 -58.58 12.01 16.44
C PRO A 73 -58.41 13.44 16.94
N GLU A 74 -59.01 14.40 16.23
CA GLU A 74 -59.10 15.80 16.65
C GLU A 74 -59.70 15.90 18.06
N GLY A 75 -58.88 16.28 19.05
CA GLY A 75 -59.28 16.40 20.46
C GLY A 75 -58.59 15.43 21.44
N SER A 76 -57.70 14.54 20.96
CA SER A 76 -56.79 13.76 21.80
C SER A 76 -55.44 14.48 21.94
N GLU A 77 -54.99 14.76 23.15
CA GLU A 77 -53.69 15.39 23.44
C GLU A 77 -52.57 14.34 23.48
N MET A 78 -52.30 13.68 22.35
CA MET A 78 -51.11 12.82 22.23
C MET A 78 -49.97 13.68 21.69
N ASP A 79 -49.01 14.00 22.56
CA ASP A 79 -47.84 14.84 22.26
C ASP A 79 -46.57 13.99 22.40
N PHE A 80 -45.75 13.94 21.34
CA PHE A 80 -44.49 13.22 21.33
C PHE A 80 -43.26 14.14 21.47
N THR A 81 -43.43 15.42 21.85
CA THR A 81 -42.32 16.37 21.99
C THR A 81 -41.22 15.85 22.92
N GLU A 82 -41.56 15.39 24.13
CA GLU A 82 -40.58 14.82 25.08
C GLU A 82 -39.93 13.52 24.54
N ALA A 83 -40.67 12.75 23.73
CA ALA A 83 -40.12 11.55 23.10
C ALA A 83 -39.14 11.87 21.97
N ARG A 84 -39.41 12.94 21.19
CA ARG A 84 -38.49 13.46 20.16
C ARG A 84 -37.23 14.03 20.80
N GLU A 85 -37.36 14.86 21.84
CA GLU A 85 -36.21 15.40 22.58
C GLU A 85 -35.33 14.28 23.14
N LEU A 86 -35.93 13.22 23.70
CA LEU A 86 -35.16 12.06 24.17
C LEU A 86 -34.46 11.32 23.03
N VAL A 87 -35.10 11.16 21.87
CA VAL A 87 -34.47 10.53 20.71
C VAL A 87 -33.28 11.37 20.25
N ASP A 88 -33.46 12.68 20.10
CA ASP A 88 -32.40 13.60 19.71
C ASP A 88 -31.21 13.56 20.68
N GLU A 89 -31.46 13.66 21.99
CA GLU A 89 -30.42 13.58 23.02
C GLU A 89 -29.63 12.26 22.95
N GLN A 90 -30.32 11.15 22.65
CA GLN A 90 -29.68 9.83 22.55
C GLN A 90 -28.83 9.69 21.27
N PHE A 91 -29.26 10.25 20.14
CA PHE A 91 -28.48 10.24 18.90
C PHE A 91 -27.30 11.21 18.96
N ASP A 92 -27.47 12.38 19.58
CA ASP A 92 -26.38 13.33 19.82
C ASP A 92 -25.31 12.72 20.73
N ALA A 93 -25.72 12.12 21.86
CA ALA A 93 -24.79 11.44 22.76
C ALA A 93 -24.08 10.25 22.09
N TYR A 94 -24.76 9.52 21.20
CA TYR A 94 -24.14 8.48 20.40
C TYR A 94 -23.12 9.06 19.42
N GLY A 95 -23.46 10.16 18.74
CA GLY A 95 -22.57 10.87 17.82
C GLY A 95 -21.28 11.30 18.50
N GLU A 96 -21.36 11.98 19.65
CA GLU A 96 -20.18 12.42 20.40
C GLU A 96 -19.24 11.26 20.77
N ILE A 97 -19.81 10.14 21.24
CA ILE A 97 -19.03 8.94 21.59
C ILE A 97 -18.43 8.29 20.34
N SER A 98 -19.19 8.26 19.24
CA SER A 98 -18.76 7.73 17.96
C SER A 98 -17.58 8.53 17.40
N ASP A 99 -17.68 9.86 17.39
CA ASP A 99 -16.65 10.77 16.89
C ASP A 99 -15.34 10.62 17.66
N GLU A 100 -15.40 10.54 19.00
CA GLU A 100 -14.21 10.32 19.82
C GLU A 100 -13.57 8.95 19.55
N ALA A 101 -14.40 7.91 19.36
CA ALA A 101 -13.92 6.58 19.00
C ALA A 101 -13.26 6.56 17.61
N TRP A 102 -13.88 7.18 16.61
CA TRP A 102 -13.33 7.25 15.25
C TRP A 102 -12.06 8.08 15.19
N ALA A 103 -12.00 9.22 15.89
CA ALA A 103 -10.77 10.01 15.99
C ALA A 103 -9.60 9.18 16.53
N SER A 104 -9.84 8.37 17.57
CA SER A 104 -8.82 7.47 18.13
C SER A 104 -8.43 6.35 17.15
N ILE A 105 -9.38 5.81 16.39
CA ILE A 105 -9.12 4.80 15.36
C ILE A 105 -8.26 5.39 14.24
N HIS A 106 -8.62 6.57 13.73
CA HIS A 106 -7.88 7.28 12.67
C HIS A 106 -6.45 7.58 13.10
N GLU A 107 -6.26 8.15 14.28
CA GLU A 107 -4.93 8.43 14.82
C GLU A 107 -4.07 7.15 14.88
N THR A 108 -4.64 6.05 15.39
CA THR A 108 -3.95 4.76 15.49
C THR A 108 -3.58 4.20 14.11
N LEU A 109 -4.50 4.30 13.14
CA LEU A 109 -4.28 3.78 11.79
C LEU A 109 -3.28 4.62 11.01
N ASP A 110 -3.33 5.95 11.13
CA ASP A 110 -2.38 6.87 10.52
C ASP A 110 -0.97 6.66 11.07
N GLU A 111 -0.82 6.53 12.40
CA GLU A 111 0.47 6.20 13.01
C GLU A 111 0.99 4.84 12.54
N ALA A 112 0.13 3.83 12.47
CA ALA A 112 0.51 2.50 11.98
C ALA A 112 0.93 2.53 10.50
N ASN A 113 0.19 3.26 9.66
CA ASN A 113 0.51 3.42 8.24
C ASN A 113 1.84 4.17 8.05
N ALA A 114 2.05 5.28 8.75
CA ALA A 114 3.29 6.05 8.70
C ALA A 114 4.49 5.21 9.16
N THR A 115 4.34 4.44 10.25
CA THR A 115 5.39 3.53 10.74
C THR A 115 5.71 2.44 9.72
N PHE A 116 4.68 1.89 9.07
CA PHE A 116 4.86 0.87 8.03
C PHE A 116 5.55 1.45 6.78
N GLU A 117 5.15 2.63 6.32
CA GLU A 117 5.78 3.35 5.20
C GLU A 117 7.25 3.61 5.48
N GLU A 118 7.59 4.13 6.66
CA GLU A 118 8.99 4.36 7.05
C GLU A 118 9.80 3.06 7.04
N ALA A 119 9.34 2.02 7.75
CA ALA A 119 10.06 0.76 7.86
C ALA A 119 10.22 0.06 6.50
N SER A 120 9.19 0.13 5.65
CA SER A 120 9.21 -0.50 4.33
C SER A 120 10.09 0.25 3.35
N ASN A 121 10.15 1.59 3.42
CA ASN A 121 11.09 2.40 2.65
C ASN A 121 12.54 2.15 3.07
N GLU A 122 12.80 2.03 4.38
CA GLU A 122 14.13 1.65 4.89
C GLU A 122 14.53 0.25 4.39
N TYR A 123 13.60 -0.71 4.41
CA TYR A 123 13.84 -2.05 3.89
C TYR A 123 14.16 -2.04 2.38
N VAL A 124 13.39 -1.32 1.56
CA VAL A 124 13.64 -1.20 0.12
C VAL A 124 15.00 -0.56 -0.14
N ALA A 125 15.33 0.52 0.56
CA ALA A 125 16.63 1.17 0.44
C ALA A 125 17.79 0.22 0.77
N ALA A 126 17.70 -0.51 1.88
CA ALA A 126 18.72 -1.49 2.26
C ALA A 126 18.86 -2.63 1.24
N VAL A 127 17.75 -3.07 0.65
CA VAL A 127 17.76 -4.05 -0.43
C VAL A 127 18.44 -3.50 -1.67
N ASP A 128 18.08 -2.28 -2.08
CA ASP A 128 18.65 -1.61 -3.25
C ASP A 128 20.17 -1.42 -3.10
N ASP A 129 20.61 -0.87 -1.97
CA ASP A 129 22.04 -0.70 -1.66
C ASP A 129 22.80 -2.04 -1.70
N GLY A 130 22.17 -3.12 -1.22
CA GLY A 130 22.73 -4.47 -1.28
C GLY A 130 22.84 -5.03 -2.71
N PHE A 131 21.85 -4.74 -3.56
CA PHE A 131 21.89 -5.11 -4.98
C PHE A 131 22.97 -4.33 -5.74
N ASP A 132 23.08 -3.03 -5.51
CA ASP A 132 24.09 -2.18 -6.14
C ASP A 132 25.50 -2.64 -5.75
N ALA A 133 25.76 -2.87 -4.46
CA ALA A 133 27.04 -3.41 -4.00
C ALA A 133 27.35 -4.80 -4.60
N TYR A 134 26.33 -5.63 -4.80
CA TYR A 134 26.50 -6.94 -5.43
C TYR A 134 26.82 -6.83 -6.93
N LEU A 135 26.17 -5.90 -7.64
CA LEU A 135 26.43 -5.63 -9.05
C LEU A 135 27.84 -5.07 -9.27
N ASP A 136 28.30 -4.16 -8.43
CA ASP A 136 29.66 -3.61 -8.47
C ASP A 136 30.72 -4.72 -8.41
N ILE A 137 30.57 -5.67 -7.46
CA ILE A 137 31.46 -6.82 -7.34
C ILE A 137 31.40 -7.71 -8.59
N HIS A 138 30.19 -7.93 -9.13
CA HIS A 138 30.00 -8.72 -10.34
C HIS A 138 30.65 -8.09 -11.58
N GLU A 139 30.63 -6.77 -11.69
CA GLU A 139 31.26 -6.02 -12.78
C GLU A 139 32.79 -6.14 -12.76
N GLU A 140 33.41 -6.07 -11.58
CA GLU A 140 34.85 -6.32 -11.44
C GLU A 140 35.22 -7.75 -11.88
N VAL A 141 34.39 -8.73 -11.52
CA VAL A 141 34.58 -10.14 -11.92
C VAL A 141 34.35 -10.33 -13.42
N GLU A 142 33.33 -9.68 -14.00
CA GLU A 142 33.04 -9.70 -15.43
C GLU A 142 34.25 -9.17 -16.22
N SER A 143 34.77 -7.99 -15.87
CA SER A 143 35.93 -7.39 -16.53
C SER A 143 37.12 -8.35 -16.50
N SER A 144 37.43 -8.90 -15.33
CA SER A 144 38.53 -9.85 -15.17
C SER A 144 38.33 -11.13 -16.02
N ALA A 145 37.11 -11.66 -16.08
CA ALA A 145 36.80 -12.86 -16.83
C ALA A 145 36.83 -12.65 -18.35
N VAL A 146 36.34 -11.49 -18.82
CA VAL A 146 36.39 -11.10 -20.23
C VAL A 146 37.84 -10.89 -20.66
N GLU A 147 38.64 -10.17 -19.89
CA GLU A 147 40.07 -9.96 -20.15
C GLU A 147 40.82 -11.29 -20.27
N MET A 148 40.64 -12.21 -19.31
CA MET A 148 41.27 -13.54 -19.37
C MET A 148 40.85 -14.34 -20.61
N ALA A 149 39.58 -14.27 -21.00
CA ALA A 149 39.09 -15.00 -22.17
C ALA A 149 39.66 -14.45 -23.48
N GLU A 150 39.76 -13.12 -23.60
CA GLU A 150 40.41 -12.46 -24.74
C GLU A 150 41.91 -12.79 -24.80
N GLU A 151 42.60 -12.85 -23.67
CA GLU A 151 44.02 -13.21 -23.59
C GLU A 151 44.27 -14.67 -24.01
N MET A 152 43.37 -15.59 -23.63
CA MET A 152 43.40 -16.99 -24.07
C MET A 152 43.12 -17.15 -25.58
N GLU A 153 42.16 -16.40 -26.12
CA GLU A 153 41.86 -16.39 -27.56
C GLU A 153 43.05 -15.87 -28.37
N SER A 154 43.65 -14.76 -27.95
CA SER A 154 44.87 -14.22 -28.56
C SER A 154 46.02 -15.23 -28.54
N THR A 155 46.21 -15.95 -27.43
CA THR A 155 47.27 -16.97 -27.30
C THR A 155 47.00 -18.17 -28.22
N ALA A 156 45.75 -18.62 -28.34
CA ALA A 156 45.36 -19.70 -29.22
C ALA A 156 45.56 -19.35 -30.71
N GLU A 157 45.19 -18.12 -31.11
CA GLU A 157 45.43 -17.62 -32.46
C GLU A 157 46.94 -17.53 -32.78
N GLU A 158 47.76 -17.10 -31.82
CA GLU A 158 49.22 -17.01 -32.00
C GLU A 158 49.90 -18.39 -32.16
N ILE A 159 49.37 -19.42 -31.48
CA ILE A 159 49.82 -20.81 -31.59
C ILE A 159 49.39 -21.45 -32.92
N ASP A 160 48.16 -21.19 -33.37
CA ASP A 160 47.62 -21.72 -34.65
C ASP A 160 48.34 -21.13 -35.87
N VAL A 161 48.64 -19.82 -35.84
CA VAL A 161 49.43 -19.15 -36.90
C VAL A 161 50.90 -19.61 -36.94
N SER A 162 51.38 -20.20 -35.84
CA SER A 162 52.76 -20.71 -35.69
C SER A 162 52.92 -22.21 -35.99
N ALA A 163 51.82 -22.94 -36.26
CA ALA A 163 51.87 -24.35 -36.65
C ALA A 163 52.08 -24.50 -38.19
N PRO A 164 53.07 -25.30 -38.64
CA PRO A 164 53.44 -25.43 -40.07
C PRO A 164 52.46 -26.25 -40.93
#